data_AF-A0A2E3XS75-F1
#
_entry.id   AF-A0A2E3XS75-F1
#
_cell.length_a   1.000
_cell.length_b   1.000
_cell.length_c   1.000
_cell.angle_alpha   90.00
_cell.angle_beta   90.00
_cell.angle_gamma   90.00
#
_symmetry.space_group_name_H-M   'P 1'
#
loop_
_entity.id
_entity.type
_entity.pdbx_description
1 polymer ?
#
loop_
_entity_poly.entity_id
_entity_poly.type
_entity_poly.pdbx_seq_one_letter_code
_entity_poly.pdbx_strand_id
1 'polypeptide(L)'
;MTTRKIKIILLTYLISHANFAVEVYFGENREDAFACQVSRSIKKNYPKKSLRDLRRGIKKILREDIDPYVDAHPIPAGFSLPKLVDKTIGLPGFPIDRSEYWLQNAFILYANPTLKLNEPTENYFASYLHLARKKHIQYLNGEIPKFKLRNEENIISLIEENLSTVANYQFPYRDSNGNPIVQKGKDIKDKNRFTLAIGNTNHSMYETFAHESAKYNEFASPLFLWLIDQDDYSVSPERLFDKALEIYGDPLVAIGVIPWIMSGDALTLNRSTSSLVSFKLEPLVEGHDAPGFAYHFWGYLTQAIIGNRLRVGALAYIYERLYQRDIPDWKIDVLSLRVGKKIRKYFKSPEKCN
;
A
#
# COMPACT_ATOMS: atom_id res chain seq x y z
N MET A 1 -28.66 -14.75 19.07
CA MET A 1 -27.97 -14.11 17.92
C MET A 1 -28.95 -14.08 16.75
N THR A 2 -29.37 -12.92 16.24
CA THR A 2 -30.50 -12.83 15.28
C THR A 2 -30.19 -13.48 13.92
N THR A 3 -31.19 -14.13 13.32
CA THR A 3 -31.15 -14.85 12.03
C THR A 3 -30.55 -14.03 10.89
N ARG A 4 -30.68 -12.70 10.93
CA ARG A 4 -30.10 -11.77 9.95
C ARG A 4 -28.56 -11.69 10.03
N LYS A 5 -27.99 -11.71 11.24
CA LYS A 5 -26.52 -11.72 11.44
C LYS A 5 -25.91 -13.03 10.95
N ILE A 6 -26.59 -14.15 11.18
CA ILE A 6 -26.16 -15.47 10.69
C ILE A 6 -26.16 -15.52 9.17
N LYS A 7 -27.23 -15.02 8.52
CA LYS A 7 -27.30 -14.94 7.05
C LYS A 7 -26.19 -14.09 6.43
N ILE A 8 -25.88 -12.94 7.02
CA ILE A 8 -24.77 -12.08 6.55
C ILE A 8 -23.44 -12.80 6.73
N ILE A 9 -23.18 -13.41 7.89
CA ILE A 9 -21.94 -14.17 8.13
C ILE A 9 -21.80 -15.34 7.17
N LEU A 10 -22.87 -16.09 6.91
CA LEU A 10 -22.87 -17.21 5.96
C LEU A 10 -22.64 -16.72 4.52
N LEU A 11 -23.28 -15.61 4.13
CA LEU A 11 -23.12 -15.02 2.81
C LEU A 11 -21.68 -14.51 2.61
N THR A 12 -21.13 -13.77 3.58
CA THR A 12 -19.73 -13.33 3.58
C THR A 12 -18.76 -14.52 3.57
N TYR A 13 -19.07 -15.58 4.31
CA TYR A 13 -18.27 -16.80 4.34
C TYR A 13 -18.25 -17.49 2.98
N LEU A 14 -19.41 -17.69 2.34
CA LEU A 14 -19.54 -18.30 1.02
C LEU A 14 -18.87 -17.45 -0.08
N ILE A 15 -19.01 -16.12 -0.03
CA ILE A 15 -18.41 -15.19 -0.99
C ILE A 15 -16.88 -15.18 -0.88
N SER A 16 -16.33 -15.28 0.33
CA SER A 16 -14.88 -15.32 0.58
C SER A 16 -14.18 -16.62 0.13
N HIS A 17 -14.92 -17.53 -0.52
CA HIS A 17 -14.44 -18.77 -1.14
C HIS A 17 -14.79 -18.85 -2.64
N ALA A 18 -15.28 -17.75 -3.25
CA ALA A 18 -15.64 -17.75 -4.67
C ALA A 18 -14.35 -17.80 -5.53
N ASN A 19 -14.04 -18.97 -6.08
CA ASN A 19 -12.87 -19.26 -6.91
C ASN A 19 -12.98 -18.64 -8.32
N PHE A 20 -12.87 -17.30 -8.45
CA PHE A 20 -12.99 -16.63 -9.75
C PHE A 20 -11.80 -15.77 -10.14
N ALA A 21 -10.70 -15.78 -9.40
CA ALA A 21 -9.44 -15.25 -9.91
C ALA A 21 -8.95 -16.19 -11.01
N VAL A 22 -8.87 -15.71 -12.25
CA VAL A 22 -8.04 -16.38 -13.26
C VAL A 22 -6.62 -15.98 -12.88
N GLU A 23 -6.00 -16.84 -12.08
CA GLU A 23 -4.63 -16.69 -11.61
C GLU A 23 -3.71 -16.91 -12.80
N VAL A 24 -3.19 -15.82 -13.36
CA VAL A 24 -2.37 -15.90 -14.58
C VAL A 24 -1.01 -16.52 -14.27
N TYR A 25 -0.41 -16.13 -13.14
CA TYR A 25 0.94 -16.55 -12.74
C TYR A 25 1.05 -17.03 -11.28
N PHE A 26 -0.01 -16.97 -10.48
CA PHE A 26 0.03 -17.29 -9.04
C PHE A 26 -0.92 -18.43 -8.64
N GLY A 27 -0.78 -19.59 -9.30
CA GLY A 27 -1.66 -20.76 -9.10
C GLY A 27 -1.58 -21.41 -7.72
N GLU A 28 -2.54 -22.29 -7.40
CA GLU A 28 -2.73 -22.87 -6.05
C GLU A 28 -1.47 -23.47 -5.39
N ASN A 29 -0.61 -24.17 -6.16
CA ASN A 29 0.64 -24.76 -5.65
C ASN A 29 1.65 -23.69 -5.24
N ARG A 30 1.79 -22.65 -6.06
CA ARG A 30 2.69 -21.53 -5.82
C ARG A 30 2.19 -20.68 -4.65
N GLU A 31 0.88 -20.44 -4.57
CA GLU A 31 0.25 -19.82 -3.40
C GLU A 31 0.59 -20.56 -2.10
N ASP A 32 0.56 -21.90 -2.14
CA ASP A 32 0.79 -22.74 -0.97
C ASP A 32 2.25 -22.70 -0.52
N ALA A 33 3.18 -22.82 -1.48
CA ALA A 33 4.62 -22.70 -1.24
C ALA A 33 4.97 -21.32 -0.67
N PHE A 34 4.48 -20.23 -1.27
CA PHE A 34 4.68 -18.88 -0.77
C PHE A 34 4.11 -18.69 0.64
N ALA A 35 2.88 -19.16 0.86
CA ALA A 35 2.24 -19.07 2.17
C ALA A 35 3.02 -19.84 3.25
N CYS A 36 3.55 -21.00 2.88
CA CYS A 36 4.40 -21.79 3.76
C CYS A 36 5.71 -21.05 4.09
N GLN A 37 6.40 -20.52 3.09
CA GLN A 37 7.67 -19.80 3.24
C GLN A 37 7.54 -18.61 4.18
N VAL A 38 6.53 -17.75 3.96
CA VAL A 38 6.24 -16.62 4.84
C VAL A 38 5.95 -17.12 6.26
N SER A 39 5.10 -18.14 6.40
CA SER A 39 4.73 -18.70 7.69
C SER A 39 5.95 -19.25 8.46
N ARG A 40 6.79 -20.06 7.83
CA ARG A 40 8.00 -20.62 8.43
C ARG A 40 8.94 -19.50 8.87
N SER A 41 9.11 -18.48 8.03
CA SER A 41 9.96 -17.32 8.34
C SER A 41 9.44 -16.58 9.57
N ILE A 42 8.15 -16.23 9.63
CA ILE A 42 7.58 -15.55 10.80
C ILE A 42 7.65 -16.45 12.04
N LYS A 43 7.29 -17.73 11.94
CA LYS A 43 7.29 -18.65 13.09
C LYS A 43 8.69 -18.89 13.66
N LYS A 44 9.71 -18.95 12.80
CA LYS A 44 11.13 -19.07 13.19
C LYS A 44 11.59 -17.86 13.99
N ASN A 45 11.27 -16.65 13.53
CA ASN A 45 11.68 -15.40 14.19
C ASN A 45 10.82 -15.07 15.42
N TYR A 46 9.57 -15.55 15.45
CA TYR A 46 8.60 -15.25 16.51
C TYR A 46 7.93 -16.52 17.10
N PRO A 47 8.71 -17.49 17.63
CA PRO A 47 8.19 -18.81 18.00
C PRO A 47 7.19 -18.78 19.15
N LYS A 48 7.35 -17.83 20.08
CA LYS A 48 6.51 -17.67 21.28
C LYS A 48 5.25 -16.83 21.03
N LYS A 49 5.16 -16.08 19.91
CA LYS A 49 4.01 -15.21 19.64
C LYS A 49 2.86 -16.03 19.05
N SER A 50 1.67 -15.93 19.64
CA SER A 50 0.46 -16.46 19.00
C SER A 50 -0.08 -15.46 17.96
N LEU A 51 -0.93 -15.93 17.04
CA LEU A 51 -1.65 -15.04 16.11
C LEU A 51 -2.50 -14.00 16.85
N ARG A 52 -2.96 -14.32 18.08
CA ARG A 52 -3.70 -13.39 18.93
C ARG A 52 -2.79 -12.30 19.46
N ASP A 53 -1.55 -12.64 19.83
CA ASP A 53 -0.55 -11.68 20.32
C ASP A 53 -0.09 -10.74 19.22
N LEU A 54 0.18 -11.28 18.03
CA LEU A 54 0.48 -10.47 16.84
C LEU A 54 -0.65 -9.47 16.59
N ARG A 55 -1.89 -9.94 16.49
CA ARG A 55 -3.06 -9.07 16.27
C ARG A 55 -3.21 -8.02 17.38
N ARG A 56 -3.06 -8.40 18.65
CA ARG A 56 -3.21 -7.49 19.79
C ARG A 56 -2.13 -6.42 19.79
N GLY A 57 -0.88 -6.80 19.51
CA GLY A 57 0.25 -5.88 19.46
C GLY A 57 0.13 -4.87 18.31
N ILE A 58 -0.15 -5.35 17.10
CA ILE A 58 -0.39 -4.48 15.93
C ILE A 58 -1.54 -3.51 16.22
N LYS A 59 -2.64 -3.98 16.81
CA LYS A 59 -3.77 -3.12 17.20
C LYS A 59 -3.43 -2.11 18.29
N LYS A 60 -2.50 -2.44 19.19
CA LYS A 60 -2.03 -1.54 20.23
C LYS A 60 -1.27 -0.37 19.59
N ILE A 61 -0.30 -0.67 18.73
CA ILE A 61 0.48 0.32 17.97
C ILE A 61 -0.42 1.22 17.14
N LEU A 62 -1.37 0.63 16.42
CA LEU A 62 -2.40 1.33 15.65
C LEU A 62 -3.40 2.16 16.48
N ARG A 63 -3.32 2.17 17.80
CA ARG A 63 -4.19 2.99 18.66
C ARG A 63 -3.39 4.02 19.42
N GLU A 64 -2.24 3.59 19.93
CA GLU A 64 -1.46 4.31 20.93
C GLU A 64 -0.23 4.99 20.32
N ASP A 65 0.44 4.37 19.34
CA ASP A 65 1.81 4.74 18.96
C ASP A 65 1.89 5.45 17.62
N ILE A 66 0.99 5.14 16.68
CA ILE A 66 0.87 5.93 15.45
C ILE A 66 -0.14 7.04 15.74
N ASP A 67 0.34 8.27 15.85
CA ASP A 67 -0.46 9.47 16.15
C ASP A 67 -1.47 9.73 15.03
N PRO A 68 -2.80 9.79 15.28
CA PRO A 68 -3.85 10.12 14.30
C PRO A 68 -3.62 11.41 13.49
N TYR A 69 -2.72 12.30 13.94
CA TYR A 69 -2.35 13.53 13.23
C TYR A 69 -1.27 13.38 12.16
N VAL A 70 -0.77 12.16 11.90
CA VAL A 70 -0.13 11.88 10.60
C VAL A 70 -1.23 11.98 9.56
N ASP A 71 -1.49 13.21 9.13
CA ASP A 71 -2.36 13.57 8.02
C ASP A 71 -1.61 13.23 6.72
N ALA A 72 -1.12 11.97 6.65
CA ALA A 72 -1.51 11.08 5.58
C ALA A 72 -3.03 11.17 5.55
N HIS A 73 -3.54 12.27 4.98
CA HIS A 73 -4.93 12.36 4.59
C HIS A 73 -5.18 10.98 4.04
N PRO A 74 -6.12 10.20 4.62
CA PRO A 74 -6.57 9.03 3.90
C PRO A 74 -6.77 9.62 2.52
N ILE A 75 -6.03 9.14 1.52
CA ILE A 75 -6.53 9.29 0.16
C ILE A 75 -7.91 8.76 0.38
N PRO A 76 -8.93 9.65 0.35
CA PRO A 76 -10.22 9.24 0.80
C PRO A 76 -10.43 8.04 -0.08
N ALA A 77 -10.47 6.84 0.52
CA ALA A 77 -11.13 5.73 -0.11
C ALA A 77 -12.49 6.36 -0.27
N GLY A 78 -12.70 6.95 -1.46
CA GLY A 78 -13.65 8.02 -1.62
C GLY A 78 -14.93 7.49 -1.05
N PHE A 79 -15.67 8.35 -0.38
CA PHE A 79 -16.98 8.05 0.18
C PHE A 79 -16.97 7.54 1.62
N SER A 80 -17.65 8.32 2.47
CA SER A 80 -18.56 7.75 3.46
C SER A 80 -19.35 6.65 2.76
N LEU A 81 -19.08 5.38 3.09
CA LEU A 81 -19.96 4.30 2.65
C LEU A 81 -21.38 4.70 3.08
N PRO A 82 -22.43 4.42 2.27
CA PRO A 82 -23.80 4.76 2.66
C PRO A 82 -24.00 4.37 4.13
N LYS A 83 -24.53 5.24 5.00
CA LYS A 83 -24.55 5.03 6.47
C LYS A 83 -24.95 3.61 6.89
N LEU A 84 -25.77 2.93 6.08
CA LEU A 84 -26.17 1.54 6.22
C LEU A 84 -24.99 0.54 6.11
N VAL A 85 -24.10 0.70 5.14
CA VAL A 85 -22.88 -0.10 4.94
C VAL A 85 -21.91 0.14 6.10
N ASP A 86 -21.62 1.40 6.44
CA ASP A 86 -20.80 1.79 7.62
C ASP A 86 -21.31 1.16 8.93
N LYS A 87 -22.62 1.23 9.17
CA LYS A 87 -23.27 0.63 10.35
C LYS A 87 -23.22 -0.91 10.34
N THR A 88 -23.07 -1.54 9.18
CA THR A 88 -23.02 -3.01 9.03
C THR A 88 -21.58 -3.55 9.12
N ILE A 89 -20.60 -2.77 8.68
CA ILE A 89 -19.18 -3.14 8.61
C ILE A 89 -18.34 -2.59 9.78
N GLY A 90 -18.91 -1.69 10.59
CA GLY A 90 -18.35 -1.20 11.85
C GLY A 90 -18.20 -2.30 12.89
N LEU A 91 -17.32 -3.26 12.62
CA LEU A 91 -16.94 -4.32 13.52
C LEU A 91 -15.80 -3.82 14.42
N PRO A 92 -15.89 -4.06 15.74
CA PRO A 92 -14.94 -3.51 16.70
C PRO A 92 -13.49 -3.95 16.44
N GLY A 93 -12.57 -2.99 16.54
CA GLY A 93 -11.14 -3.27 16.70
C GLY A 93 -10.22 -2.98 15.50
N PHE A 94 -10.64 -2.16 14.53
CA PHE A 94 -9.72 -1.45 13.64
C PHE A 94 -10.37 -0.09 13.33
N PRO A 95 -9.69 1.05 13.58
CA PRO A 95 -10.26 2.37 13.34
C PRO A 95 -10.57 2.52 11.84
N ILE A 96 -11.82 2.86 11.48
CA ILE A 96 -12.26 2.98 10.07
C ILE A 96 -11.59 4.20 9.41
N ASP A 97 -11.21 5.16 10.23
CA ASP A 97 -10.45 6.38 9.95
C ASP A 97 -8.96 6.16 9.62
N ARG A 98 -8.42 4.95 9.85
CA ARG A 98 -7.00 4.67 9.59
C ARG A 98 -6.81 3.91 8.28
N SER A 99 -5.99 4.47 7.39
CA SER A 99 -5.71 3.91 6.06
C SER A 99 -4.82 2.67 6.12
N GLU A 100 -4.74 1.92 5.01
CA GLU A 100 -3.94 0.69 4.91
C GLU A 100 -2.46 0.92 5.21
N TYR A 101 -1.94 2.13 4.97
CA TYR A 101 -0.58 2.56 5.33
C TYR A 101 -0.25 2.39 6.81
N TRP A 102 -1.21 2.64 7.69
CA TRP A 102 -1.00 2.55 9.13
C TRP A 102 -0.72 1.11 9.53
N LEU A 103 -1.40 0.17 8.87
CA LEU A 103 -1.18 -1.25 9.13
C LEU A 103 0.24 -1.65 8.75
N GLN A 104 0.74 -1.16 7.63
CA GLN A 104 2.07 -1.46 7.11
C GLN A 104 3.15 -0.98 8.07
N ASN A 105 3.04 0.28 8.51
CA ASN A 105 3.93 0.86 9.53
C ASN A 105 3.83 0.10 10.86
N ALA A 106 2.63 -0.31 11.27
CA ALA A 106 2.45 -1.08 12.50
C ALA A 106 3.16 -2.45 12.44
N PHE A 107 3.21 -3.11 11.27
CA PHE A 107 3.99 -4.33 11.10
C PHE A 107 5.48 -4.08 11.32
N ILE A 108 6.01 -2.99 10.75
CA ILE A 108 7.42 -2.61 10.88
C ILE A 108 7.74 -2.30 12.35
N LEU A 109 6.97 -1.42 12.98
CA LEU A 109 7.17 -0.99 14.37
C LEU A 109 6.97 -2.12 15.38
N TYR A 110 6.03 -3.04 15.12
CA TYR A 110 5.81 -4.19 16.00
C TYR A 110 6.96 -5.19 15.99
N ALA A 111 7.61 -5.31 14.83
CA ALA A 111 8.72 -6.22 14.62
C ALA A 111 10.01 -5.62 15.18
N ASN A 112 10.28 -4.37 14.81
CA ASN A 112 11.50 -3.68 15.20
C ASN A 112 11.22 -2.17 15.40
N PRO A 113 10.87 -1.74 16.62
CA PRO A 113 10.59 -0.32 16.92
C PRO A 113 11.85 0.54 16.90
N THR A 114 13.03 -0.06 16.85
CA THR A 114 14.34 0.61 16.80
C THR A 114 15.07 0.27 15.51
N LEU A 115 14.35 -0.04 14.42
CA LEU A 115 14.95 -0.44 13.16
C LEU A 115 15.94 0.63 12.71
N LYS A 116 17.23 0.28 12.75
CA LYS A 116 18.31 1.05 12.16
C LYS A 116 18.76 0.28 10.94
N LEU A 117 18.68 0.91 9.77
CA LEU A 117 19.21 0.33 8.55
C LEU A 117 20.74 0.24 8.68
N ASN A 118 21.31 -0.84 8.15
CA ASN A 118 22.77 -1.02 8.16
C ASN A 118 23.51 0.04 7.34
N GLU A 119 22.80 0.64 6.37
CA GLU A 119 23.30 1.74 5.55
C GLU A 119 22.29 2.89 5.58
N PRO A 120 22.74 4.15 5.77
CA PRO A 120 21.90 5.30 5.53
C PRO A 120 21.54 5.31 4.05
N THR A 121 20.28 5.04 3.74
CA THR A 121 19.78 5.24 2.39
C THR A 121 19.22 6.66 2.31
N GLU A 122 19.62 7.41 1.29
CA GLU A 122 18.98 8.69 1.00
C GLU A 122 17.49 8.44 0.69
N ASN A 123 16.61 9.44 0.81
CA ASN A 123 15.18 9.21 0.68
C ASN A 123 14.71 9.09 -0.78
N TYR A 124 15.26 8.13 -1.52
CA TYR A 124 14.97 7.85 -2.92
C TYR A 124 13.48 7.57 -3.16
N PHE A 125 12.81 6.88 -2.22
CA PHE A 125 11.39 6.57 -2.37
C PHE A 125 10.52 7.84 -2.32
N ALA A 126 10.71 8.70 -1.33
CA ALA A 126 9.96 9.95 -1.28
C ALA A 126 10.39 10.93 -2.40
N SER A 127 11.66 10.89 -2.83
CA SER A 127 12.13 11.62 -4.02
C SER A 127 11.42 11.17 -5.30
N TYR A 128 11.22 9.86 -5.46
CA TYR A 128 10.41 9.30 -6.53
C TYR A 128 8.96 9.79 -6.47
N LEU A 129 8.32 9.77 -5.29
CA LEU A 129 6.96 10.28 -5.13
C LEU A 129 6.88 11.77 -5.51
N HIS A 130 7.92 12.54 -5.16
CA HIS A 130 8.02 13.95 -5.53
C HIS A 130 8.16 14.14 -7.04
N LEU A 131 9.11 13.44 -7.69
CA LEU A 131 9.30 13.45 -9.14
C LEU A 131 8.00 13.13 -9.88
N ALA A 132 7.29 12.09 -9.43
CA ALA A 132 6.03 11.67 -10.00
C ALA A 132 4.96 12.76 -9.97
N ARG A 133 4.85 13.48 -8.85
CA ARG A 133 3.90 14.60 -8.68
C ARG A 133 4.30 15.80 -9.52
N LYS A 134 5.59 16.14 -9.55
CA LYS A 134 6.14 17.24 -10.34
C LYS A 134 5.82 17.05 -11.83
N LYS A 135 6.18 15.90 -12.41
CA LYS A 135 5.87 15.56 -13.81
C LYS A 135 4.36 15.58 -14.07
N HIS A 136 3.54 15.11 -13.13
CA HIS A 136 2.09 15.16 -13.26
C HIS A 136 1.55 16.60 -13.36
N ILE A 137 2.03 17.51 -12.52
CA ILE A 137 1.63 18.93 -12.58
C ILE A 137 2.10 19.58 -13.87
N GLN A 138 3.34 19.35 -14.28
CA GLN A 138 3.87 19.86 -15.55
C GLN A 138 3.00 19.39 -16.73
N TYR A 139 2.57 18.13 -16.73
CA TYR A 139 1.65 17.60 -17.74
C TYR A 139 0.29 18.29 -17.69
N LEU A 140 -0.31 18.45 -16.50
CA LEU A 140 -1.60 19.12 -16.35
C LEU A 140 -1.57 20.60 -16.76
N ASN A 141 -0.43 21.27 -16.58
CA ASN A 141 -0.19 22.64 -17.04
C ASN A 141 0.13 22.74 -18.55
N GLY A 142 0.29 21.60 -19.24
CA GLY A 142 0.67 21.58 -20.67
C GLY A 142 2.14 21.90 -20.93
N GLU A 143 2.99 21.87 -19.91
CA GLU A 143 4.43 22.15 -19.99
C GLU A 143 5.21 20.96 -20.59
N ILE A 144 4.70 19.74 -20.39
CA ILE A 144 5.26 18.50 -20.94
C ILE A 144 4.17 17.63 -21.58
N PRO A 145 4.51 16.76 -22.55
CA PRO A 145 3.56 15.79 -23.09
C PRO A 145 3.18 14.72 -22.04
N LYS A 146 2.19 13.89 -22.38
CA LYS A 146 1.82 12.72 -21.56
C LYS A 146 3.05 11.81 -21.39
N PHE A 147 3.33 11.43 -20.15
CA PHE A 147 4.54 10.68 -19.77
C PHE A 147 4.20 9.32 -19.14
N LYS A 148 5.23 8.48 -19.03
CA LYS A 148 5.25 7.27 -18.21
C LYS A 148 6.62 7.21 -17.54
N LEU A 149 6.68 7.37 -16.21
CA LEU A 149 7.97 7.41 -15.51
C LEU A 149 8.82 6.17 -15.75
N ARG A 150 8.20 4.99 -15.86
CA ARG A 150 8.89 3.74 -16.16
C ARG A 150 9.58 3.69 -17.54
N ASN A 151 9.25 4.62 -18.43
CA ASN A 151 9.86 4.73 -19.76
C ASN A 151 10.95 5.83 -19.81
N GLU A 152 11.23 6.51 -18.69
CA GLU A 152 12.25 7.58 -18.67
C GLU A 152 13.65 6.95 -18.64
N GLU A 153 14.48 7.29 -19.63
CA GLU A 153 15.90 6.95 -19.63
C GLU A 153 16.57 7.73 -18.48
N ASN A 154 17.18 7.02 -17.53
CA ASN A 154 17.81 7.56 -16.31
C ASN A 154 16.86 7.93 -15.16
N ILE A 155 15.85 7.10 -14.88
CA ILE A 155 14.95 7.29 -13.74
C ILE A 155 15.67 7.46 -12.39
N ILE A 156 16.80 6.79 -12.16
CA ILE A 156 17.58 6.92 -10.92
C ILE A 156 18.17 8.33 -10.80
N SER A 157 18.82 8.83 -11.86
CA SER A 157 19.37 10.19 -11.86
C SER A 157 18.27 11.24 -11.68
N LEU A 158 17.09 11.03 -12.30
CA LEU A 158 15.94 11.91 -12.07
C LEU A 158 15.44 11.88 -10.62
N ILE A 159 15.50 10.73 -9.94
CA ILE A 159 15.17 10.62 -8.52
C ILE A 159 16.24 11.34 -7.69
N GLU A 160 17.52 11.15 -7.99
CA GLU A 160 18.66 11.75 -7.32
C GLU A 160 18.64 13.28 -7.37
N GLU A 161 18.35 13.86 -8.53
CA GLU A 161 18.19 15.31 -8.71
C GLU A 161 17.11 15.92 -7.80
N ASN A 162 16.16 15.11 -7.35
CA ASN A 162 15.06 15.52 -6.48
C ASN A 162 15.27 15.13 -5.00
N LEU A 163 16.43 14.55 -4.63
CA LEU A 163 16.75 14.21 -3.22
C LEU A 163 16.83 15.44 -2.31
N SER A 164 17.21 16.59 -2.85
CA SER A 164 17.29 17.85 -2.09
C SER A 164 15.92 18.49 -1.83
N THR A 165 14.84 18.02 -2.47
CA THR A 165 13.51 18.67 -2.46
C THR A 165 12.41 17.88 -1.71
N VAL A 166 12.78 16.79 -1.01
CA VAL A 166 11.90 15.69 -0.53
C VAL A 166 10.98 16.04 0.65
N ALA A 167 10.83 17.31 1.01
CA ALA A 167 9.96 17.72 2.10
C ALA A 167 8.51 18.00 1.64
N ASN A 168 7.75 17.00 1.14
CA ASN A 168 6.27 17.14 1.13
C ASN A 168 5.46 15.86 0.82
N TYR A 169 4.46 15.51 1.65
CA TYR A 169 3.43 14.52 1.32
C TYR A 169 2.00 15.07 1.12
N GLN A 170 1.67 16.36 1.34
CA GLN A 170 0.28 16.83 1.19
C GLN A 170 -0.09 17.37 -0.20
N PHE A 171 -1.39 17.26 -0.53
CA PHE A 171 -2.02 17.33 -1.85
C PHE A 171 -1.53 18.46 -2.80
N PRO A 172 -1.29 18.17 -4.10
CA PRO A 172 -0.75 19.09 -5.10
C PRO A 172 -1.74 20.15 -5.62
N TYR A 173 -2.99 20.13 -5.15
CA TYR A 173 -4.06 20.96 -5.70
C TYR A 173 -4.38 22.13 -4.78
N ARG A 174 -3.35 22.78 -4.21
CA ARG A 174 -3.54 23.97 -3.37
C ARG A 174 -2.77 25.17 -3.94
N ASP A 175 -3.39 26.35 -3.91
CA ASP A 175 -2.75 27.60 -4.30
C ASP A 175 -1.66 28.01 -3.28
N SER A 176 -0.95 29.11 -3.54
CA SER A 176 0.09 29.65 -2.64
C SER A 176 -0.41 30.01 -1.22
N ASN A 177 -1.73 30.03 -1.01
CA ASN A 177 -2.38 30.33 0.26
C ASN A 177 -2.97 29.06 0.91
N GLY A 178 -2.80 27.89 0.32
CA GLY A 178 -3.32 26.61 0.83
C GLY A 178 -4.77 26.30 0.44
N ASN A 179 -5.40 27.05 -0.46
CA ASN A 179 -6.78 26.81 -0.90
C ASN A 179 -6.86 25.79 -2.04
N PRO A 180 -7.87 24.90 -2.07
CA PRO A 180 -8.06 23.97 -3.19
C PRO A 180 -8.19 24.67 -4.55
N ILE A 181 -7.39 24.25 -5.54
CA ILE A 181 -7.46 24.76 -6.91
C ILE A 181 -8.64 24.07 -7.63
N VAL A 182 -9.68 24.84 -7.95
CA VAL A 182 -10.84 24.37 -8.72
C VAL A 182 -10.57 24.48 -10.22
N GLN A 183 -10.78 23.39 -10.96
CA GLN A 183 -10.57 23.34 -12.42
C GLN A 183 -11.53 24.26 -13.20
N LYS A 184 -11.02 25.00 -14.19
CA LYS A 184 -11.74 25.30 -15.45
C LYS A 184 -10.78 25.50 -16.64
N GLY A 185 -10.95 24.65 -17.67
CA GLY A 185 -10.85 24.94 -19.12
C GLY A 185 -9.49 25.39 -19.73
N LYS A 186 -9.32 25.15 -21.04
CA LYS A 186 -8.16 25.61 -21.83
C LYS A 186 -7.98 27.13 -21.74
N ASP A 187 -6.73 27.58 -21.77
CA ASP A 187 -6.22 28.93 -21.47
C ASP A 187 -6.15 29.27 -19.97
N ILE A 188 -5.36 28.48 -19.24
CA ILE A 188 -5.11 28.65 -17.81
C ILE A 188 -4.27 29.91 -17.59
N LYS A 189 -4.92 31.02 -17.20
CA LYS A 189 -4.24 32.22 -16.67
C LYS A 189 -3.33 31.81 -15.51
N ASP A 190 -2.16 32.43 -15.34
CA ASP A 190 -1.15 32.03 -14.34
C ASP A 190 -1.71 31.84 -12.91
N LYS A 191 -2.65 32.69 -12.50
CA LYS A 191 -3.37 32.59 -11.21
C LYS A 191 -4.20 31.30 -11.00
N ASN A 192 -4.41 30.54 -12.07
CA ASN A 192 -5.22 29.31 -12.10
C ASN A 192 -4.35 28.07 -12.40
N ARG A 193 -3.03 28.19 -12.54
CA ARG A 193 -2.13 27.05 -12.79
C ARG A 193 -2.04 26.13 -11.58
N PHE A 194 -1.80 24.84 -11.81
CA PHE A 194 -1.46 23.94 -10.73
C PHE A 194 -0.11 24.34 -10.16
N THR A 195 -0.08 24.65 -8.87
CA THR A 195 1.15 25.00 -8.15
C THR A 195 1.54 23.86 -7.23
N LEU A 196 2.79 23.41 -7.37
CA LEU A 196 3.40 22.50 -6.41
C LEU A 196 3.78 23.34 -5.17
N ALA A 197 3.15 23.11 -4.02
CA ALA A 197 3.62 23.70 -2.76
C ALA A 197 4.98 23.13 -2.30
N ILE A 198 5.44 22.08 -2.96
CA ILE A 198 6.66 21.35 -2.63
C ILE A 198 7.90 22.10 -3.11
N GLY A 199 8.92 22.23 -2.25
CA GLY A 199 10.17 22.94 -2.54
C GLY A 199 10.09 24.47 -2.38
N ASN A 200 8.93 25.02 -2.03
CA ASN A 200 8.77 26.44 -1.72
C ASN A 200 8.86 26.66 -0.20
N THR A 201 10.05 27.03 0.28
CA THR A 201 10.32 27.30 1.71
C THR A 201 9.47 28.43 2.28
N ASN A 202 8.94 29.31 1.42
CA ASN A 202 8.12 30.46 1.81
C ASN A 202 6.62 30.15 1.84
N HIS A 203 6.22 28.90 1.56
CA HIS A 203 4.82 28.49 1.63
C HIS A 203 4.34 28.42 3.09
N SER A 204 3.14 28.92 3.40
CA SER A 204 2.61 29.05 4.77
C SER A 204 2.55 27.74 5.58
N MET A 205 2.49 26.60 4.88
CA MET A 205 2.43 25.27 5.46
C MET A 205 3.77 24.51 5.42
N TYR A 206 4.87 25.15 4.98
CA TYR A 206 6.17 24.50 4.75
C TYR A 206 6.73 23.76 5.98
N GLU A 207 6.68 24.36 7.17
CA GLU A 207 7.20 23.71 8.39
C GLU A 207 6.39 22.45 8.77
N THR A 208 5.05 22.52 8.70
CA THR A 208 4.17 21.37 8.87
C THR A 208 4.49 20.28 7.84
N PHE A 209 4.79 20.66 6.60
CA PHE A 209 5.15 19.72 5.53
C PHE A 209 6.49 19.03 5.75
N ALA A 210 7.53 19.77 6.16
CA ALA A 210 8.84 19.22 6.50
C ALA A 210 8.73 18.23 7.67
N HIS A 211 7.91 18.55 8.67
CA HIS A 211 7.63 17.68 9.79
C HIS A 211 6.92 16.38 9.39
N GLU A 212 5.84 16.44 8.60
CA GLU A 212 5.11 15.24 8.15
C GLU A 212 5.93 14.37 7.19
N SER A 213 6.72 14.98 6.30
CA SER A 213 7.55 14.25 5.34
C SER A 213 8.73 13.54 6.02
N ALA A 214 9.26 14.13 7.10
CA ALA A 214 10.26 13.49 7.94
C ALA A 214 9.73 12.21 8.62
N LYS A 215 8.40 12.04 8.78
CA LYS A 215 7.82 10.78 9.27
C LYS A 215 7.87 9.64 8.24
N TYR A 216 8.04 9.96 6.95
CA TYR A 216 8.29 8.99 5.89
C TYR A 216 9.79 8.79 5.62
N ASN A 217 10.68 9.63 6.20
CA ASN A 217 12.14 9.45 6.12
C ASN A 217 12.62 8.19 6.85
N GLU A 218 11.84 7.61 7.76
CA GLU A 218 12.26 6.41 8.51
C GLU A 218 12.34 5.14 7.65
N PHE A 219 11.87 5.21 6.39
CA PHE A 219 11.87 4.07 5.49
C PHE A 219 12.57 4.39 4.17
N ALA A 220 13.79 4.91 4.28
CA ALA A 220 14.72 4.74 3.18
C ALA A 220 14.75 3.25 2.81
N SER A 221 14.37 2.94 1.57
CA SER A 221 14.04 1.57 1.17
C SER A 221 15.04 1.07 0.14
N PRO A 222 16.10 0.36 0.57
CA PRO A 222 16.96 -0.37 -0.36
C PRO A 222 16.16 -1.31 -1.27
N LEU A 223 15.02 -1.80 -0.79
CA LEU A 223 14.11 -2.63 -1.58
C LEU A 223 13.49 -1.85 -2.76
N PHE A 224 13.16 -0.58 -2.56
CA PHE A 224 12.69 0.30 -3.64
C PHE A 224 13.76 0.50 -4.71
N LEU A 225 15.00 0.80 -4.31
CA LEU A 225 16.12 0.93 -5.26
C LEU A 225 16.33 -0.35 -6.05
N TRP A 226 16.39 -1.49 -5.35
CA TRP A 226 16.52 -2.79 -6.01
C TRP A 226 15.39 -3.06 -7.00
N LEU A 227 14.16 -2.67 -6.68
CA LEU A 227 13.00 -2.82 -7.57
C LEU A 227 13.14 -1.97 -8.85
N ILE A 228 13.66 -0.75 -8.76
CA ILE A 228 13.86 0.13 -9.92
C ILE A 228 14.74 -0.55 -10.98
N ASP A 229 15.78 -1.26 -10.52
CA ASP A 229 16.75 -1.95 -11.37
C ASP A 229 16.23 -3.23 -12.04
N GLN A 230 15.01 -3.66 -11.72
CA GLN A 230 14.45 -4.88 -12.31
C GLN A 230 13.75 -4.59 -13.64
N ASP A 231 13.67 -5.62 -14.49
CA ASP A 231 12.85 -5.58 -15.69
C ASP A 231 11.36 -5.57 -15.34
N ASP A 232 10.54 -4.97 -16.19
CA ASP A 232 9.09 -4.98 -16.04
C ASP A 232 8.58 -6.44 -16.00
N TYR A 233 7.68 -6.72 -15.06
CA TYR A 233 7.04 -8.03 -14.85
C TYR A 233 8.00 -9.20 -14.57
N SER A 234 9.21 -8.92 -14.07
CA SER A 234 10.25 -9.93 -13.80
C SER A 234 10.34 -10.38 -12.34
N VAL A 235 9.60 -9.73 -11.44
CA VAL A 235 9.67 -9.96 -10.00
C VAL A 235 8.44 -10.70 -9.49
N SER A 236 8.64 -11.97 -9.22
CA SER A 236 7.77 -12.87 -8.46
C SER A 236 7.47 -12.33 -7.04
N PRO A 237 6.27 -12.58 -6.45
CA PRO A 237 5.98 -12.22 -5.05
C PRO A 237 6.92 -12.89 -4.03
N GLU A 238 7.33 -14.13 -4.31
CA GLU A 238 8.31 -14.87 -3.52
C GLU A 238 9.67 -14.18 -3.57
N ARG A 239 10.16 -13.87 -4.77
CA ARG A 239 11.43 -13.17 -4.99
C ARG A 239 11.43 -11.81 -4.30
N LEU A 240 10.31 -11.09 -4.35
CA LEU A 240 10.15 -9.83 -3.63
C LEU A 240 10.24 -10.01 -2.11
N PHE A 241 9.56 -11.03 -1.56
CA PHE A 241 9.60 -11.33 -0.14
C PHE A 241 10.99 -11.78 0.32
N ASP A 242 11.67 -12.63 -0.45
CA ASP A 242 13.03 -13.07 -0.15
C ASP A 242 14.02 -11.92 -0.17
N LYS A 243 13.93 -11.03 -1.17
CA LYS A 243 14.80 -9.85 -1.21
C LYS A 243 14.52 -8.88 -0.06
N ALA A 244 13.25 -8.69 0.30
CA ALA A 244 12.90 -7.91 1.47
C ALA A 244 13.45 -8.54 2.76
N LEU A 245 13.38 -9.86 2.90
CA LEU A 245 13.92 -10.56 4.06
C LEU A 245 15.46 -10.48 4.11
N GLU A 246 16.13 -10.55 2.96
CA GLU A 246 17.58 -10.35 2.84
C GLU A 246 17.99 -8.94 3.34
N ILE A 247 17.26 -7.91 2.92
CA ILE A 247 17.55 -6.51 3.26
C ILE A 247 17.25 -6.20 4.74
N TYR A 248 16.08 -6.63 5.22
CA TYR A 248 15.57 -6.20 6.53
C TYR A 248 15.82 -7.20 7.66
N GLY A 249 16.18 -8.45 7.34
CA GLY A 249 16.47 -9.53 8.31
C GLY A 249 15.26 -10.03 9.11
N ASP A 250 14.13 -9.35 9.04
CA ASP A 250 12.92 -9.66 9.78
C ASP A 250 11.70 -9.83 8.86
N PRO A 251 10.99 -10.97 8.94
CA PRO A 251 9.86 -11.28 8.05
C PRO A 251 8.61 -10.44 8.32
N LEU A 252 8.41 -9.92 9.53
CA LEU A 252 7.32 -8.98 9.81
C LEU A 252 7.65 -7.58 9.31
N VAL A 253 8.92 -7.15 9.39
CA VAL A 253 9.37 -5.91 8.72
C VAL A 253 9.20 -6.03 7.21
N ALA A 254 9.64 -7.14 6.60
CA ALA A 254 9.47 -7.38 5.17
C ALA A 254 7.99 -7.31 4.73
N ILE A 255 7.09 -7.96 5.48
CA ILE A 255 5.64 -7.92 5.23
C ILE A 255 5.03 -6.53 5.47
N GLY A 256 5.69 -5.64 6.22
CA GLY A 256 5.30 -4.24 6.38
C GLY A 256 5.83 -3.32 5.26
N VAL A 257 7.11 -3.46 4.91
CA VAL A 257 7.77 -2.58 3.93
C VAL A 257 7.27 -2.79 2.50
N ILE A 258 7.05 -4.04 2.08
CA ILE A 258 6.57 -4.34 0.72
C ILE A 258 5.26 -3.59 0.41
N PRO A 259 4.18 -3.77 1.19
CA PRO A 259 2.96 -3.02 0.94
C PRO A 259 3.13 -1.51 1.11
N TRP A 260 4.06 -1.03 1.93
CA TRP A 260 4.37 0.40 2.05
C TRP A 260 4.89 0.99 0.73
N ILE A 261 5.84 0.31 0.09
CA ILE A 261 6.35 0.70 -1.24
C ILE A 261 5.23 0.65 -2.29
N MET A 262 4.50 -0.47 -2.36
CA MET A 262 3.45 -0.67 -3.36
C MET A 262 2.31 0.34 -3.20
N SER A 263 1.98 0.69 -1.94
CA SER A 263 0.99 1.72 -1.66
C SER A 263 1.46 3.07 -2.15
N GLY A 264 2.69 3.51 -1.83
CA GLY A 264 3.19 4.79 -2.30
C GLY A 264 3.25 4.88 -3.84
N ASP A 265 3.68 3.81 -4.51
CA ASP A 265 3.72 3.71 -5.98
C ASP A 265 2.32 3.78 -6.61
N ALA A 266 1.36 3.02 -6.08
CA ALA A 266 -0.02 2.99 -6.55
C ALA A 266 -0.81 4.26 -6.19
N LEU A 267 -0.41 4.98 -5.17
CA LEU A 267 -1.18 6.13 -4.68
C LEU A 267 -0.55 7.47 -5.08
N THR A 268 0.33 7.41 -6.07
CA THR A 268 0.66 8.55 -6.91
C THR A 268 -0.59 9.08 -7.63
N LEU A 269 -0.57 10.37 -8.02
CA LEU A 269 -1.74 11.08 -8.56
C LEU A 269 -2.39 10.40 -9.77
N ASN A 270 -1.60 9.67 -10.57
CA ASN A 270 -2.09 8.87 -11.67
C ASN A 270 -1.22 7.62 -11.87
N ARG A 271 -1.73 6.47 -11.40
CA ARG A 271 -1.09 5.15 -11.49
C ARG A 271 -0.56 4.80 -12.89
N SER A 272 -1.29 5.17 -13.94
CA SER A 272 -0.93 4.80 -15.32
C SER A 272 0.34 5.50 -15.85
N THR A 273 0.64 6.69 -15.33
CA THR A 273 1.76 7.54 -15.76
C THR A 273 2.88 7.59 -14.72
N SER A 274 2.54 7.45 -13.44
CA SER A 274 3.45 7.75 -12.32
C SER A 274 3.99 6.51 -11.61
N SER A 275 3.32 5.36 -11.69
CA SER A 275 3.82 4.13 -11.06
C SER A 275 5.00 3.56 -11.83
N LEU A 276 5.96 3.06 -11.06
CA LEU A 276 7.24 2.53 -11.51
C LEU A 276 7.43 1.10 -11.01
N VAL A 277 7.45 0.90 -9.70
CA VAL A 277 7.89 -0.37 -9.10
C VAL A 277 6.82 -1.46 -9.13
N SER A 278 5.53 -1.10 -9.17
CA SER A 278 4.46 -2.09 -9.32
C SER A 278 4.49 -2.79 -10.68
N PHE A 279 5.01 -2.12 -11.72
CA PHE A 279 5.17 -2.72 -13.05
C PHE A 279 6.34 -3.70 -13.12
N LYS A 280 7.19 -3.75 -12.09
CA LYS A 280 8.28 -4.73 -11.96
C LYS A 280 7.77 -6.09 -11.49
N LEU A 281 6.59 -6.11 -10.85
CA LEU A 281 6.01 -7.32 -10.32
C LEU A 281 5.29 -8.12 -11.40
N GLU A 282 5.40 -9.45 -11.33
CA GLU A 282 4.61 -10.35 -12.17
C GLU A 282 3.09 -10.08 -12.00
N PRO A 283 2.30 -10.13 -13.09
CA PRO A 283 0.85 -9.99 -12.98
C PRO A 283 0.23 -11.11 -12.15
N LEU A 284 -0.59 -10.77 -11.16
CA LEU A 284 -1.25 -11.77 -10.31
C LEU A 284 -2.61 -12.20 -10.88
N VAL A 285 -3.31 -11.27 -11.53
CA VAL A 285 -4.57 -11.49 -12.24
C VAL A 285 -4.55 -10.78 -13.59
N GLU A 286 -5.47 -11.15 -14.48
CA GLU A 286 -5.69 -10.42 -15.72
C GLU A 286 -6.20 -9.00 -15.45
N GLY A 287 -5.58 -8.02 -16.10
CA GLY A 287 -5.99 -6.63 -16.09
C GLY A 287 -4.83 -5.68 -16.37
N HIS A 288 -5.12 -4.38 -16.32
CA HIS A 288 -4.16 -3.34 -16.72
C HIS A 288 -3.72 -2.43 -15.56
N ASP A 289 -4.33 -2.54 -14.37
CA ASP A 289 -3.93 -1.77 -13.18
C ASP A 289 -2.93 -2.55 -12.31
N ALA A 290 -1.75 -2.84 -12.85
CA ALA A 290 -0.67 -3.49 -12.09
C ALA A 290 -0.38 -2.79 -10.74
N PRO A 291 -0.35 -1.45 -10.65
CA PRO A 291 -0.22 -0.75 -9.37
C PRO A 291 -1.36 -1.00 -8.39
N GLY A 292 -2.61 -0.92 -8.83
CA GLY A 292 -3.76 -1.29 -8.01
C GLY A 292 -3.65 -2.72 -7.50
N PHE A 293 -3.36 -3.68 -8.38
CA PHE A 293 -3.26 -5.09 -8.01
C PHE A 293 -2.13 -5.37 -7.01
N ALA A 294 -0.97 -4.75 -7.18
CA ALA A 294 0.15 -4.91 -6.23
C ALA A 294 -0.22 -4.34 -4.85
N TYR A 295 -0.80 -3.14 -4.81
CA TYR A 295 -1.26 -2.50 -3.59
C TYR A 295 -2.30 -3.35 -2.85
N HIS A 296 -3.37 -3.76 -3.55
CA HIS A 296 -4.44 -4.58 -3.01
C HIS A 296 -3.93 -5.93 -2.51
N PHE A 297 -3.08 -6.60 -3.29
CA PHE A 297 -2.55 -7.92 -2.92
C PHE A 297 -1.80 -7.85 -1.58
N TRP A 298 -0.80 -6.96 -1.47
CA TRP A 298 0.02 -6.90 -0.26
C TRP A 298 -0.74 -6.27 0.92
N GLY A 299 -1.59 -5.27 0.69
CA GLY A 299 -2.44 -4.65 1.71
C GLY A 299 -3.40 -5.66 2.35
N TYR A 300 -4.16 -6.41 1.55
CA TYR A 300 -5.10 -7.41 2.06
C TYR A 300 -4.40 -8.63 2.68
N LEU A 301 -3.15 -8.90 2.31
CA LEU A 301 -2.37 -10.03 2.81
C LEU A 301 -2.05 -9.80 4.28
N THR A 302 -1.56 -8.59 4.61
CA THR A 302 -1.27 -8.18 5.99
C THR A 302 -2.54 -8.24 6.85
N GLN A 303 -3.68 -7.78 6.34
CA GLN A 303 -4.98 -7.86 7.01
C GLN A 303 -5.41 -9.30 7.28
N ALA A 304 -5.23 -10.18 6.30
CA ALA A 304 -5.53 -11.59 6.43
C ALA A 304 -4.63 -12.24 7.48
N ILE A 305 -3.31 -11.98 7.48
CA ILE A 305 -2.32 -12.51 8.44
C ILE A 305 -2.71 -12.19 9.89
N ILE A 306 -3.17 -10.97 10.18
CA ILE A 306 -3.62 -10.60 11.55
C ILE A 306 -5.03 -11.08 11.89
N GLY A 307 -5.73 -11.73 10.95
CA GLY A 307 -7.02 -12.39 11.18
C GLY A 307 -8.22 -11.47 10.98
N ASN A 308 -8.10 -10.45 10.14
CA ASN A 308 -9.21 -9.60 9.73
C ASN A 308 -9.91 -10.08 8.45
N ARG A 309 -9.48 -11.22 7.87
CA ARG A 309 -9.94 -11.77 6.57
C ARG A 309 -11.44 -11.64 6.29
N LEU A 310 -12.30 -12.00 7.24
CA LEU A 310 -13.75 -11.96 7.05
C LEU A 310 -14.30 -10.54 6.90
N ARG A 311 -13.73 -9.59 7.66
CA ARG A 311 -14.15 -8.18 7.62
C ARG A 311 -13.71 -7.57 6.30
N VAL A 312 -12.42 -7.67 5.96
CA VAL A 312 -11.89 -7.05 4.73
C VAL A 312 -12.43 -7.73 3.47
N GLY A 313 -12.69 -9.05 3.50
CA GLY A 313 -13.34 -9.73 2.38
C GLY A 313 -14.80 -9.31 2.18
N ALA A 314 -15.51 -8.94 3.24
CA ALA A 314 -16.85 -8.34 3.10
C ALA A 314 -16.77 -6.95 2.47
N LEU A 315 -15.79 -6.14 2.88
CA LEU A 315 -15.56 -4.79 2.36
C LEU A 315 -15.22 -4.83 0.87
N ALA A 316 -14.21 -5.63 0.49
CA ALA A 316 -13.84 -5.85 -0.91
C ALA A 316 -15.04 -6.26 -1.76
N TYR A 317 -15.86 -7.21 -1.30
CA TYR A 317 -17.04 -7.62 -2.06
C TYR A 317 -18.07 -6.50 -2.23
N ILE A 318 -18.38 -5.76 -1.16
CA ILE A 318 -19.38 -4.69 -1.22
C ILE A 318 -18.86 -3.54 -2.07
N TYR A 319 -17.60 -3.18 -1.92
CA TYR A 319 -17.01 -2.01 -2.53
C TYR A 319 -16.58 -2.28 -3.97
N GLU A 320 -15.59 -3.16 -4.16
CA GLU A 320 -15.03 -3.46 -5.48
C GLU A 320 -16.08 -4.11 -6.37
N ARG A 321 -16.72 -5.20 -5.91
CA ARG A 321 -17.60 -5.97 -6.79
C ARG A 321 -18.99 -5.39 -6.97
N LEU A 322 -19.66 -4.98 -5.89
CA LEU A 322 -21.05 -4.53 -5.99
C LEU A 322 -21.18 -3.05 -6.35
N TYR A 323 -20.33 -2.20 -5.76
CA TYR A 323 -20.45 -0.76 -5.90
C TYR A 323 -19.66 -0.23 -7.10
N GLN A 324 -18.35 -0.44 -7.15
CA GLN A 324 -17.49 0.02 -8.25
C GLN A 324 -17.55 -0.87 -9.48
N ARG A 325 -17.92 -2.15 -9.29
CA ARG A 325 -17.87 -3.20 -10.30
C ARG A 325 -16.45 -3.41 -10.85
N ASP A 326 -15.44 -3.13 -10.03
CA ASP A 326 -14.03 -3.42 -10.31
C ASP A 326 -13.76 -4.91 -10.00
N ILE A 327 -14.03 -5.73 -11.00
CA ILE A 327 -13.89 -7.18 -10.88
C ILE A 327 -12.41 -7.61 -10.73
N PRO A 328 -11.44 -7.03 -11.46
CA PRO A 328 -10.03 -7.34 -11.26
C PRO A 328 -9.51 -7.04 -9.84
N ASP A 329 -9.80 -5.86 -9.26
CA ASP A 329 -9.37 -5.53 -7.90
C ASP A 329 -10.00 -6.48 -6.87
N TRP A 330 -11.30 -6.77 -7.01
CA TRP A 330 -11.97 -7.76 -6.18
C TRP A 330 -11.32 -9.16 -6.26
N LYS A 331 -10.86 -9.60 -7.44
CA LYS A 331 -10.19 -10.90 -7.62
C LYS A 331 -8.85 -10.93 -6.87
N ILE A 332 -8.10 -9.83 -6.92
CA ILE A 332 -6.85 -9.68 -6.17
C ILE A 332 -7.09 -9.73 -4.67
N ASP A 333 -8.11 -9.03 -4.18
CA ASP A 333 -8.46 -9.06 -2.77
C ASP A 333 -8.76 -10.50 -2.33
N VAL A 334 -9.58 -11.23 -3.09
CA VAL A 334 -9.91 -12.64 -2.79
C VAL A 334 -8.65 -13.53 -2.77
N LEU A 335 -7.78 -13.39 -3.76
CA LEU A 335 -6.51 -14.11 -3.86
C LEU A 335 -5.66 -13.86 -2.61
N SER A 336 -5.44 -12.59 -2.28
CA SER A 336 -4.67 -12.15 -1.12
C SER A 336 -5.22 -12.72 0.21
N LEU A 337 -6.54 -12.67 0.37
CA LEU A 337 -7.22 -13.22 1.54
C LEU A 337 -7.09 -14.75 1.65
N ARG A 338 -7.03 -15.46 0.52
CA ARG A 338 -6.80 -16.90 0.46
C ARG A 338 -5.36 -17.24 0.87
N VAL A 339 -4.37 -16.54 0.31
CA VAL A 339 -2.96 -16.70 0.68
C VAL A 339 -2.75 -16.42 2.17
N GLY A 340 -3.30 -15.33 2.70
CA GLY A 340 -3.21 -15.03 4.14
C GLY A 340 -3.91 -16.06 5.04
N LYS A 341 -4.98 -16.72 4.57
CA LYS A 341 -5.59 -17.86 5.26
C LYS A 341 -4.62 -19.05 5.31
N LYS A 342 -3.94 -19.36 4.21
CA LYS A 342 -2.91 -20.41 4.13
C LYS A 342 -1.72 -20.09 5.06
N ILE A 343 -1.22 -18.86 5.06
CA ILE A 343 -0.15 -18.41 5.98
C ILE A 343 -0.55 -18.67 7.43
N ARG A 344 -1.77 -18.29 7.83
CA ARG A 344 -2.25 -18.51 9.20
C ARG A 344 -2.42 -20.00 9.55
N LYS A 345 -2.78 -20.84 8.59
CA LYS A 345 -2.85 -22.30 8.76
C LYS A 345 -1.44 -22.83 9.02
N TYR A 346 -0.47 -22.50 8.17
CA TYR A 346 0.92 -22.93 8.32
C TYR A 346 1.59 -22.34 9.55
N PHE A 347 1.20 -21.14 10.01
CA PHE A 347 1.81 -20.54 11.19
C PHE A 347 1.54 -21.35 12.45
N LYS A 348 0.38 -22.04 12.48
CA LYS A 348 0.00 -22.95 13.56
C LYS A 348 0.60 -24.34 13.42
N SER A 349 0.87 -24.78 12.19
CA SER A 349 1.32 -26.11 11.83
C SER A 349 2.38 -26.06 10.72
N PRO A 350 3.58 -25.52 10.99
CA PRO A 350 4.63 -25.35 9.98
C PRO A 350 5.20 -26.68 9.46
N GLU A 351 4.99 -27.77 10.19
CA GLU A 351 5.32 -29.14 9.79
C GLU A 351 4.47 -29.66 8.61
N LYS A 352 3.32 -29.03 8.34
CA LYS A 352 2.41 -29.40 7.24
C LYS A 352 2.68 -28.66 5.94
N CYS A 353 3.78 -27.93 5.89
CA CYS A 353 4.33 -27.37 4.68
C CYS A 353 4.98 -28.50 3.87
N ASN A 354 4.38 -28.84 2.73
CA ASN A 354 4.92 -29.83 1.80
C ASN A 354 6.08 -29.25 1.00
#